data_AF-A0AAJ0CXG4-F1
#
_entry.id   AF-A0AAJ0CXG4-F1
#
_cell.length_a   1.000
_cell.length_b   1.000
_cell.length_c   1.000
_cell.angle_alpha   90.00
_cell.angle_beta   90.00
_cell.angle_gamma   90.00
#
_symmetry.space_group_name_H-M   'P 1'
#
loop_
_entity.id
_entity.type
_entity.pdbx_description
1 polymer ?
#
loop_
_entity_poly.entity_id
_entity_poly.type
_entity_poly.pdbx_seq_one_letter_code
_entity_poly.pdbx_strand_id
1 'polypeptide(L)'
;MRPAMTEIDEDEIQPVLFDLVQADDVESVKTLLQRNYKLQDRIQEELLNLAAFSGSATMLDLLWEKYVRHNEGGLMWRVAISSIEGENEETLTFILSKMLKDWVTPNRRYYNGIRMCANMLSKSVSTGSMNVLNLVEDFMVASSKKSVMASAHFKLASMAMNVIRATGQCPEKEDWVSNLWLKLGARHEAAKTQHRNFGAVLHAVARTTLSIRFAQKILGYGVSVDNRKSSIYPTPLQSAAKRSSAESAKFIEFLLHQGANPDTRSGRYGKFKSVREEIGAQEIAKWLNVSWDDLIQKVKNEREKADSHTV
;
A
#
# COMPACT_ATOMS: atom_id res chain seq x y z
N MET A 1 6.19 22.37 -57.92
CA MET A 1 6.98 21.61 -56.94
C MET A 1 6.63 22.09 -55.55
N ARG A 2 5.86 21.30 -54.78
CA ARG A 2 5.83 21.49 -53.32
C ARG A 2 7.16 20.91 -52.79
N PRO A 3 7.85 21.56 -51.84
CA PRO A 3 9.03 20.94 -51.25
C PRO A 3 8.58 19.67 -50.54
N ALA A 4 9.29 18.56 -50.77
CA ALA A 4 9.17 17.39 -49.93
C ALA A 4 9.57 17.82 -48.51
N MET A 5 8.58 18.02 -47.65
CA MET A 5 8.84 18.05 -46.21
C MET A 5 9.44 16.68 -45.90
N THR A 6 10.72 16.68 -45.58
CA THR A 6 11.42 15.53 -45.01
C THR A 6 10.55 14.99 -43.87
N GLU A 7 9.98 13.81 -44.06
CA GLU A 7 9.41 13.03 -42.96
C GLU A 7 10.53 12.91 -41.93
N ILE A 8 10.37 13.61 -40.82
CA ILE A 8 11.31 13.50 -39.71
C ILE A 8 11.13 12.09 -39.16
N ASP A 9 12.22 11.34 -39.05
CA ASP A 9 12.20 9.97 -38.58
C ASP A 9 11.64 9.92 -37.14
N GLU A 10 10.72 9.00 -36.89
CA GLU A 10 10.11 8.81 -35.56
C GLU A 10 11.19 8.46 -34.53
N ASP A 11 12.25 7.77 -34.95
CA ASP A 11 13.40 7.39 -34.13
C ASP A 11 14.29 8.59 -33.75
N GLU A 12 14.31 9.66 -34.56
CA GLU A 12 15.04 10.90 -34.25
C GLU A 12 14.23 11.86 -33.35
N ILE A 13 12.89 11.85 -33.48
CA ILE A 13 12.01 12.73 -32.70
C ILE A 13 11.88 12.27 -31.25
N GLN A 14 11.82 10.95 -31.03
CA GLN A 14 11.52 10.41 -29.71
C GLN A 14 12.50 10.90 -28.62
N PRO A 15 13.84 10.79 -28.78
CA PRO A 15 14.77 11.25 -27.74
C PRO A 15 14.61 12.75 -27.43
N VAL A 16 14.45 13.57 -28.47
CA VAL A 16 14.23 15.02 -28.32
C VAL A 16 12.97 15.30 -27.52
N LEU A 17 11.89 14.58 -27.77
CA LEU A 17 10.63 14.76 -27.05
C LEU A 17 10.77 14.39 -25.56
N PHE A 18 11.50 13.32 -25.23
CA PHE A 18 11.80 12.99 -23.84
C PHE A 18 12.64 14.07 -23.15
N ASP A 19 13.67 14.59 -23.81
CA ASP A 19 14.51 15.67 -23.27
C ASP A 19 13.70 16.95 -23.01
N LEU A 20 12.81 17.31 -23.94
CA LEU A 20 11.94 18.49 -23.80
C LEU A 20 10.90 18.32 -22.69
N VAL A 21 10.31 17.12 -22.54
CA VAL A 21 9.40 16.82 -21.42
C VAL A 21 10.13 16.83 -20.09
N GLN A 22 11.35 16.27 -20.04
CA GLN A 22 12.19 16.29 -18.84
C GLN A 22 12.59 17.71 -18.43
N ALA A 23 12.81 18.60 -19.40
CA ALA A 23 13.12 20.01 -19.20
C ALA A 23 11.87 20.89 -18.95
N ASP A 24 10.67 20.31 -19.00
CA ASP A 24 9.38 21.01 -18.90
C ASP A 24 9.21 22.14 -19.94
N ASP A 25 9.80 22.00 -21.14
CA ASP A 25 9.68 22.97 -22.23
C ASP A 25 8.36 22.77 -23.00
N VAL A 26 7.28 23.23 -22.37
CA VAL A 26 5.90 23.08 -22.86
C VAL A 26 5.71 23.62 -24.28
N GLU A 27 6.31 24.77 -24.61
CA GLU A 27 6.12 25.41 -25.91
C GLU A 27 6.85 24.68 -27.03
N SER A 28 8.06 24.17 -26.77
CA SER A 28 8.77 23.32 -27.73
C SER A 28 8.06 21.99 -27.94
N VAL A 29 7.59 21.34 -26.87
CA VAL A 29 6.77 20.11 -26.97
C VAL A 29 5.52 20.38 -27.79
N LYS A 30 4.77 21.43 -27.48
CA LYS A 30 3.55 21.82 -28.21
C LYS A 30 3.80 22.03 -29.70
N THR A 31 4.88 22.73 -30.04
CA THR A 31 5.30 22.96 -31.43
C THR A 31 5.65 21.65 -32.12
N LEU A 32 6.32 20.74 -31.43
CA LEU A 32 6.66 19.42 -31.96
C LEU A 32 5.40 18.59 -32.19
N LEU A 33 4.47 18.53 -31.22
CA LEU A 33 3.24 17.75 -31.30
C LEU A 33 2.27 18.19 -32.41
N GLN A 34 2.42 19.42 -32.95
CA GLN A 34 1.69 19.88 -34.13
C GLN A 34 2.17 19.21 -35.43
N ARG A 35 3.41 18.71 -35.44
CA ARG A 35 3.91 17.89 -36.55
C ARG A 35 3.24 16.52 -36.43
N ASN A 36 2.58 16.08 -37.50
CA ASN A 36 1.62 14.97 -37.46
C ASN A 36 2.32 13.59 -37.50
N TYR A 37 3.25 13.33 -36.58
CA TYR A 37 3.91 12.02 -36.40
C TYR A 37 3.12 11.13 -35.44
N LYS A 38 3.31 9.80 -35.53
CA LYS A 38 2.53 8.82 -34.78
C LYS A 38 3.44 8.00 -33.86
N LEU A 39 3.57 8.44 -32.61
CA LEU A 39 4.27 7.65 -31.60
C LEU A 39 3.56 6.34 -31.30
N GLN A 40 4.32 5.30 -30.98
CA GLN A 40 3.78 4.05 -30.46
C GLN A 40 3.11 4.29 -29.09
N ASP A 41 2.02 3.60 -28.79
CA ASP A 41 1.25 3.77 -27.55
C ASP A 41 2.12 3.68 -26.28
N ARG A 42 3.09 2.75 -26.28
CA ARG A 42 4.05 2.61 -25.17
C ARG A 42 4.88 3.88 -24.94
N ILE A 43 5.33 4.54 -26.01
CA ILE A 43 6.11 5.77 -25.91
C ILE A 43 5.24 6.92 -25.40
N GLN A 44 3.99 6.99 -25.85
CA GLN A 44 3.02 7.96 -25.34
C GLN A 44 2.80 7.79 -23.83
N GLU A 45 2.64 6.55 -23.35
CA GLU A 45 2.52 6.26 -21.92
C GLU A 45 3.79 6.65 -21.14
N GLU A 46 4.98 6.38 -21.68
CA GLU A 46 6.25 6.74 -21.04
C GLU A 46 6.43 8.26 -20.93
N LEU A 47 6.03 9.03 -21.94
CA LEU A 47 6.03 10.49 -21.90
C LEU A 47 5.04 11.05 -20.87
N LEU A 48 3.83 10.47 -20.78
CA LEU A 48 2.85 10.84 -19.75
C LEU A 48 3.37 10.56 -18.35
N ASN A 49 4.00 9.40 -18.14
CA ASN A 49 4.60 9.05 -16.85
C ASN A 49 5.77 9.99 -16.51
N LEU A 50 6.59 10.37 -17.49
CA LEU A 50 7.68 11.32 -17.29
C LEU A 50 7.16 12.71 -16.91
N ALA A 51 6.18 13.23 -17.64
CA ALA A 51 5.56 14.52 -17.33
C ALA A 51 4.89 14.49 -15.95
N ALA A 52 4.24 13.39 -15.59
CA ALA A 52 3.69 13.22 -14.25
C ALA A 52 4.78 13.19 -13.17
N PHE A 53 5.89 12.50 -13.42
CA PHE A 53 6.99 12.37 -12.47
C PHE A 53 7.70 13.71 -12.22
N SER A 54 8.03 14.49 -13.25
CA SER A 54 8.88 15.69 -13.07
C SER A 54 8.45 16.95 -13.83
N GLY A 55 7.44 16.87 -14.70
CA GLY A 55 6.96 18.04 -15.47
C GLY A 55 5.90 18.85 -14.72
N SER A 56 5.42 19.93 -15.33
CA SER A 56 4.29 20.72 -14.83
C SER A 56 2.95 20.05 -15.12
N ALA A 57 1.88 20.50 -14.44
CA ALA A 57 0.52 20.08 -14.80
C ALA A 57 0.14 20.50 -16.23
N THR A 58 0.74 21.59 -16.74
CA THR A 58 0.50 22.07 -18.11
C THR A 58 1.13 21.12 -19.14
N MET A 59 2.36 20.65 -18.90
CA MET A 59 3.00 19.62 -19.75
C MET A 59 2.18 18.33 -19.75
N LEU A 60 1.73 17.89 -18.57
CA LEU A 60 0.92 16.69 -18.45
C LEU A 60 -0.42 16.84 -19.18
N ASP A 61 -1.12 17.96 -19.04
CA ASP A 61 -2.39 18.22 -19.74
C ASP A 61 -2.20 18.26 -21.26
N LEU A 62 -1.13 18.90 -21.76
CA LEU A 62 -0.78 18.94 -23.17
C LEU A 62 -0.62 17.54 -23.76
N LEU A 63 0.16 16.68 -23.10
CA LEU A 63 0.37 15.30 -23.54
C LEU A 63 -0.92 14.47 -23.38
N TRP A 64 -1.70 14.73 -22.33
CA TRP A 64 -2.96 14.05 -22.08
C TRP A 64 -3.95 14.27 -23.22
N GLU A 65 -4.16 15.51 -23.61
CA GLU A 65 -5.10 15.87 -24.70
C GLU A 65 -4.63 15.33 -26.06
N LYS A 66 -3.32 15.19 -26.27
CA LYS A 66 -2.76 14.65 -27.51
C LYS A 66 -2.97 13.13 -27.63
N TYR A 67 -2.69 12.40 -26.55
CA TYR A 67 -2.49 10.95 -26.61
C TYR A 67 -3.64 10.15 -25.99
N VAL A 68 -4.30 10.67 -24.97
CA VAL A 68 -5.32 9.91 -24.25
C VAL A 68 -6.67 10.09 -24.92
N ARG A 69 -7.09 9.06 -25.66
CA ARG A 69 -8.46 8.96 -26.19
C ARG A 69 -9.34 8.24 -25.17
N HIS A 70 -10.54 8.77 -24.92
CA HIS A 70 -11.58 8.31 -23.97
C HIS A 70 -11.25 7.16 -22.98
N ASN A 71 -11.31 7.48 -21.68
CA ASN A 71 -11.55 6.56 -20.55
C ASN A 71 -10.58 5.38 -20.38
N GLU A 72 -9.28 5.62 -20.51
CA GLU A 72 -8.26 4.63 -20.11
C GLU A 72 -8.03 4.65 -18.61
N GLY A 73 -8.94 4.02 -17.87
CA GLY A 73 -8.87 4.05 -16.43
C GLY A 73 -7.55 3.53 -15.85
N GLY A 74 -6.95 2.52 -16.50
CA GLY A 74 -5.63 2.00 -16.13
C GLY A 74 -4.50 3.02 -16.23
N LEU A 75 -4.56 3.91 -17.22
CA LEU A 75 -3.56 4.95 -17.46
C LEU A 75 -3.60 6.05 -16.39
N MET A 76 -4.78 6.54 -16.02
CA MET A 76 -4.91 7.55 -14.95
C MET A 76 -4.23 7.12 -13.65
N TRP A 77 -4.39 5.86 -13.24
CA TRP A 77 -3.72 5.35 -12.03
C TRP A 77 -2.20 5.26 -12.17
N ARG A 78 -1.69 4.91 -13.36
CA ARG A 78 -0.23 4.85 -13.61
C ARG A 78 0.39 6.25 -13.58
N VAL A 79 -0.28 7.22 -14.18
CA VAL A 79 0.11 8.64 -14.16
C VAL A 79 0.08 9.16 -12.72
N ALA A 80 -0.97 8.90 -11.94
CA ALA A 80 -1.03 9.28 -10.53
C ALA A 80 0.09 8.64 -9.69
N ILE A 81 0.42 7.36 -9.94
CA ILE A 81 1.56 6.70 -9.28
C ILE A 81 2.88 7.36 -9.67
N SER A 82 3.06 7.74 -10.93
CA SER A 82 4.29 8.41 -11.40
C SER A 82 4.44 9.79 -10.74
N SER A 83 3.36 10.56 -10.59
CA SER A 83 3.36 11.81 -9.81
C SER A 83 3.72 11.59 -8.34
N ILE A 84 3.23 10.52 -7.71
CA ILE A 84 3.58 10.16 -6.34
C ILE A 84 5.08 9.82 -6.24
N GLU A 85 5.61 9.03 -7.17
CA GLU A 85 7.01 8.62 -7.18
C GLU A 85 7.97 9.78 -7.41
N GLY A 86 7.56 10.78 -8.19
CA GLY A 86 8.30 12.03 -8.37
C GLY A 86 8.06 13.07 -7.28
N GLU A 87 7.20 12.77 -6.29
CA GLU A 87 6.72 13.72 -5.28
C GLU A 87 6.18 15.04 -5.90
N ASN A 88 5.61 14.93 -7.10
CA ASN A 88 5.09 16.05 -7.88
C ASN A 88 3.64 16.35 -7.51
N GLU A 89 3.48 17.20 -6.50
CA GLU A 89 2.19 17.57 -5.93
C GLU A 89 1.26 18.26 -6.93
N GLU A 90 1.81 19.05 -7.87
CA GLU A 90 1.05 19.78 -8.88
C GLU A 90 0.38 18.81 -9.87
N THR A 91 1.17 17.91 -10.48
CA THR A 91 0.64 16.92 -11.42
C THR A 91 -0.24 15.89 -10.72
N LEU A 92 0.08 15.52 -9.46
CA LEU A 92 -0.77 14.66 -8.65
C LEU A 92 -2.14 15.30 -8.40
N THR A 93 -2.17 16.58 -8.01
CA THR A 93 -3.42 17.31 -7.79
C THR A 93 -4.26 17.39 -9.07
N PHE A 94 -3.60 17.67 -10.19
CA PHE A 94 -4.25 17.70 -11.51
C PHE A 94 -4.88 16.35 -11.85
N ILE A 95 -4.13 15.24 -11.78
CA ILE A 95 -4.64 13.93 -12.20
C ILE A 95 -5.70 13.38 -11.24
N LEU A 96 -5.55 13.56 -9.92
CA LEU A 96 -6.57 13.15 -8.94
C LEU A 96 -7.88 13.93 -9.14
N SER A 97 -7.80 15.21 -9.51
CA SER A 97 -8.97 16.03 -9.86
C SER A 97 -9.67 15.50 -11.11
N LYS A 98 -8.91 15.10 -12.15
CA LYS A 98 -9.45 14.50 -13.38
C LYS A 98 -10.13 13.15 -13.06
N MET A 99 -9.48 12.30 -12.27
CA MET A 99 -10.04 11.01 -11.79
C MET A 99 -11.34 11.19 -10.99
N LEU A 100 -11.43 12.22 -10.14
CA LEU A 100 -12.61 12.50 -9.33
C LEU A 100 -13.79 13.04 -10.16
N LYS A 101 -13.52 13.73 -11.27
CA LYS A 101 -14.53 14.24 -12.22
C LYS A 101 -15.04 13.13 -13.12
N ASP A 102 -14.13 12.39 -13.77
CA ASP A 102 -14.48 11.42 -14.82
C ASP A 102 -14.89 10.05 -14.27
N TRP A 103 -15.00 9.94 -12.93
CA TRP A 103 -15.32 8.75 -12.15
C TRP A 103 -14.88 7.45 -12.83
N VAL A 104 -13.56 7.25 -12.86
CA VAL A 104 -13.00 6.00 -13.35
C VAL A 104 -13.09 4.95 -12.25
N THR A 105 -14.11 4.08 -12.32
CA THR A 105 -14.03 2.83 -11.56
C THR A 105 -12.89 2.00 -12.13
N PRO A 106 -11.90 1.57 -11.33
CA PRO A 106 -10.83 0.71 -11.81
C PRO A 106 -11.38 -0.68 -12.16
N ASN A 107 -11.85 -0.81 -13.41
CA ASN A 107 -12.31 -2.03 -14.08
C ASN A 107 -13.45 -2.78 -13.35
N ARG A 108 -14.42 -3.35 -14.07
CA ARG A 108 -15.54 -4.11 -13.45
C ARG A 108 -15.07 -5.34 -12.65
N ARG A 109 -13.79 -5.72 -12.74
CA ARG A 109 -13.18 -6.75 -11.90
C ARG A 109 -12.72 -6.14 -10.57
N TYR A 110 -13.57 -6.26 -9.55
CA TYR A 110 -13.36 -5.88 -8.13
C TYR A 110 -11.90 -6.00 -7.63
N TYR A 111 -11.21 -7.10 -7.95
CA TYR A 111 -9.83 -7.36 -7.52
C TYR A 111 -8.78 -6.42 -8.12
N ASN A 112 -8.97 -5.94 -9.35
CA ASN A 112 -8.01 -5.02 -9.98
C ASN A 112 -8.07 -3.64 -9.31
N GLY A 113 -9.28 -3.18 -8.95
CA GLY A 113 -9.46 -1.91 -8.24
C GLY A 113 -8.76 -1.86 -6.90
N ILE A 114 -8.95 -2.87 -6.07
CA ILE A 114 -8.27 -2.96 -4.76
C ILE A 114 -6.76 -2.96 -4.94
N ARG A 115 -6.23 -3.72 -5.90
CA ARG A 115 -4.79 -3.81 -6.13
C ARG A 115 -4.19 -2.48 -6.57
N MET A 116 -4.86 -1.75 -7.46
CA MET A 116 -4.40 -0.43 -7.93
C MET A 116 -4.42 0.60 -6.80
N CYS A 117 -5.51 0.66 -6.03
CA CYS A 117 -5.60 1.53 -4.86
C CYS A 117 -4.52 1.21 -3.82
N ALA A 118 -4.28 -0.07 -3.55
CA ALA A 118 -3.26 -0.51 -2.60
C ALA A 118 -1.85 -0.20 -3.09
N ASN A 119 -1.61 -0.25 -4.41
CA ASN A 119 -0.32 0.14 -4.99
C ASN A 119 -0.09 1.65 -4.84
N MET A 120 -1.07 2.46 -5.23
CA MET A 120 -1.01 3.92 -5.07
C MET A 120 -0.75 4.31 -3.62
N LEU A 121 -1.56 3.80 -2.67
CA LEU A 121 -1.36 4.02 -1.23
C LEU A 121 0.02 3.57 -0.75
N SER A 122 0.48 2.39 -1.17
CA SER A 122 1.80 1.88 -0.75
C SER A 122 2.92 2.79 -1.25
N LYS A 123 2.80 3.36 -2.44
CA LYS A 123 3.76 4.32 -2.98
C LYS A 123 3.70 5.62 -2.20
N SER A 124 2.51 6.16 -1.96
CA SER A 124 2.31 7.38 -1.16
C SER A 124 2.86 7.24 0.26
N VAL A 125 2.61 6.11 0.94
CA VAL A 125 3.16 5.85 2.28
C VAL A 125 4.67 5.66 2.26
N SER A 126 5.24 5.21 1.14
CA SER A 126 6.70 5.07 1.02
C SER A 126 7.41 6.41 0.81
N THR A 127 6.73 7.46 0.32
CA THR A 127 7.34 8.78 0.15
C THR A 127 7.69 9.41 1.50
N GLY A 128 8.54 10.44 1.48
CA GLY A 128 8.80 11.29 2.64
C GLY A 128 7.75 12.39 2.82
N SER A 129 6.92 12.65 1.81
CA SER A 129 6.00 13.79 1.78
C SER A 129 4.62 13.49 2.38
N MET A 130 4.33 14.15 3.50
CA MET A 130 2.98 14.17 4.10
C MET A 130 1.96 14.90 3.23
N ASN A 131 2.39 15.84 2.36
CA ASN A 131 1.50 16.50 1.41
C ASN A 131 0.96 15.51 0.38
N VAL A 132 1.83 14.67 -0.19
CA VAL A 132 1.42 13.59 -1.11
C VAL A 132 0.42 12.65 -0.44
N LEU A 133 0.65 12.30 0.83
CA LEU A 133 -0.29 11.50 1.62
C LEU A 133 -1.65 12.20 1.79
N ASN A 134 -1.66 13.48 2.14
CA ASN A 134 -2.89 14.24 2.33
C ASN A 134 -3.69 14.39 1.02
N LEU A 135 -3.04 14.66 -0.11
CA LEU A 135 -3.68 14.72 -1.43
C LEU A 135 -4.39 13.39 -1.77
N VAL A 136 -3.71 12.27 -1.53
CA VAL A 136 -4.28 10.94 -1.76
C VAL A 136 -5.42 10.64 -0.78
N GLU A 137 -5.29 11.05 0.49
CA GLU A 137 -6.36 10.94 1.49
C GLU A 137 -7.62 11.67 1.04
N ASP A 138 -7.49 12.95 0.68
CA ASP A 138 -8.59 13.81 0.27
C ASP A 138 -9.32 13.23 -0.94
N PHE A 139 -8.55 12.77 -1.94
CA PHE A 139 -9.10 12.07 -3.10
C PHE A 139 -9.88 10.81 -2.69
N MET A 140 -9.32 9.97 -1.83
CA MET A 140 -9.95 8.71 -1.41
C MET A 140 -11.22 8.94 -0.59
N VAL A 141 -11.21 9.93 0.32
CA VAL A 141 -12.36 10.30 1.13
C VAL A 141 -13.46 10.90 0.26
N ALA A 142 -13.12 11.83 -0.63
CA ALA A 142 -14.07 12.43 -1.57
C ALA A 142 -14.69 11.36 -2.48
N SER A 143 -13.86 10.46 -3.00
CA SER A 143 -14.30 9.36 -3.88
C SER A 143 -15.18 8.34 -3.14
N SER A 144 -14.88 8.05 -1.88
CA SER A 144 -15.69 7.13 -1.04
C SER A 144 -17.10 7.65 -0.81
N LYS A 145 -17.28 8.97 -0.72
CA LYS A 145 -18.61 9.61 -0.58
C LYS A 145 -19.45 9.50 -1.86
N LYS A 146 -18.80 9.42 -3.04
CA LYS A 146 -19.49 9.29 -4.33
C LYS A 146 -19.89 7.85 -4.67
N SER A 147 -19.25 6.83 -4.08
CA SER A 147 -19.51 5.44 -4.44
C SER A 147 -19.23 4.45 -3.30
N VAL A 148 -20.23 3.62 -3.02
CA VAL A 148 -20.12 2.49 -2.07
C VAL A 148 -19.01 1.51 -2.49
N MET A 149 -18.87 1.26 -3.80
CA MET A 149 -17.82 0.37 -4.31
C MET A 149 -16.42 0.95 -4.08
N ALA A 150 -16.24 2.26 -4.33
CA ALA A 150 -14.97 2.92 -4.06
C ALA A 150 -14.66 2.92 -2.56
N SER A 151 -15.65 3.21 -1.70
CA SER A 151 -15.49 3.12 -0.26
C SER A 151 -14.99 1.73 0.16
N ALA A 152 -15.62 0.65 -0.35
CA ALA A 152 -15.19 -0.71 -0.07
C ALA A 152 -13.76 -1.01 -0.58
N HIS A 153 -13.42 -0.57 -1.80
CA HIS A 153 -12.08 -0.76 -2.36
C HIS A 153 -11.01 -0.04 -1.56
N PHE A 154 -11.23 1.23 -1.21
CA PHE A 154 -10.29 2.05 -0.46
C PHE A 154 -10.05 1.53 0.96
N LYS A 155 -11.11 1.08 1.65
CA LYS A 155 -10.98 0.42 2.95
C LYS A 155 -10.07 -0.81 2.86
N LEU A 156 -10.38 -1.75 1.96
CA LEU A 156 -9.59 -2.97 1.81
C LEU A 156 -8.16 -2.68 1.32
N ALA A 157 -7.99 -1.73 0.41
CA ALA A 157 -6.68 -1.32 -0.09
C ALA A 157 -5.80 -0.73 1.02
N SER A 158 -6.35 0.15 1.86
CA SER A 158 -5.63 0.76 3.00
C SER A 158 -5.18 -0.25 4.07
N MET A 159 -5.71 -1.47 4.04
CA MET A 159 -5.37 -2.57 4.93
C MET A 159 -4.46 -3.62 4.27
N ALA A 160 -4.07 -3.41 3.02
CA ALA A 160 -3.25 -4.35 2.28
C ALA A 160 -1.82 -4.42 2.83
N MET A 161 -1.22 -5.62 2.78
CA MET A 161 0.10 -5.89 3.36
C MET A 161 1.22 -4.99 2.82
N ASN A 162 1.16 -4.58 1.56
CA ASN A 162 2.15 -3.66 0.97
C ASN A 162 2.02 -2.25 1.57
N VAL A 163 0.80 -1.77 1.82
CA VAL A 163 0.56 -0.49 2.53
C VAL A 163 1.08 -0.57 3.96
N ILE A 164 0.77 -1.65 4.69
CA ILE A 164 1.28 -1.87 6.05
C ILE A 164 2.80 -1.97 6.07
N ARG A 165 3.42 -2.64 5.09
CA ARG A 165 4.87 -2.68 4.95
C ARG A 165 5.47 -1.31 4.72
N ALA A 166 4.85 -0.49 3.88
CA ALA A 166 5.33 0.83 3.51
C ALA A 166 5.42 1.79 4.70
N THR A 167 4.67 1.56 5.79
CA THR A 167 4.81 2.38 7.00
C THR A 167 6.20 2.28 7.61
N GLY A 168 6.93 1.17 7.39
CA GLY A 168 8.34 1.05 7.79
C GLY A 168 8.59 1.20 9.29
N GLN A 169 7.62 0.85 10.14
CA GLN A 169 7.64 1.12 11.59
C GLN A 169 7.69 2.61 11.96
N CYS A 170 7.39 3.52 11.02
CA CYS A 170 7.32 4.95 11.28
C CYS A 170 6.00 5.29 11.99
N PRO A 171 6.03 5.83 13.23
CA PRO A 171 4.82 6.11 13.99
C PRO A 171 3.84 7.05 13.29
N GLU A 172 4.36 8.09 12.63
CA GLU A 172 3.56 9.06 11.88
C GLU A 172 2.77 8.39 10.74
N LYS A 173 3.45 7.55 9.93
CA LYS A 173 2.83 6.83 8.81
C LYS A 173 1.78 5.81 9.28
N GLU A 174 2.07 5.10 10.36
CA GLU A 174 1.12 4.17 10.98
C GLU A 174 -0.11 4.89 11.56
N ASP A 175 0.09 6.06 12.17
CA ASP A 175 -1.01 6.89 12.66
C ASP A 175 -1.83 7.46 11.53
N TRP A 176 -1.20 7.92 10.45
CA TRP A 176 -1.87 8.34 9.24
C TRP A 176 -2.73 7.21 8.64
N VAL A 177 -2.17 6.01 8.44
CA VAL A 177 -2.93 4.86 7.93
C VAL A 177 -4.11 4.52 8.86
N SER A 178 -3.90 4.60 10.17
CA SER A 178 -4.96 4.38 11.15
C SER A 178 -6.09 5.42 11.06
N ASN A 179 -5.72 6.68 10.88
CA ASN A 179 -6.67 7.79 10.76
C ASN A 179 -7.45 7.70 9.45
N LEU A 180 -6.80 7.26 8.36
CA LEU A 180 -7.47 6.97 7.09
C LEU A 180 -8.56 5.90 7.28
N TRP A 181 -8.31 4.84 8.06
CA TRP A 181 -9.34 3.83 8.37
C TRP A 181 -10.57 4.42 9.08
N LEU A 182 -10.37 5.42 9.95
CA LEU A 182 -11.46 6.15 10.60
C LEU A 182 -12.25 6.97 9.59
N LYS A 183 -11.57 7.76 8.75
CA LYS A 183 -12.17 8.63 7.73
C LYS A 183 -12.94 7.84 6.68
N LEU A 184 -12.46 6.64 6.34
CA LEU A 184 -13.16 5.71 5.44
C LEU A 184 -14.31 4.95 6.12
N GLY A 185 -14.44 5.01 7.45
CA GLY A 185 -15.49 4.33 8.20
C GLY A 185 -15.27 2.82 8.37
N ALA A 186 -14.02 2.35 8.34
CA ALA A 186 -13.70 0.92 8.47
C ALA A 186 -13.98 0.35 9.87
N ARG A 187 -14.04 1.20 10.90
CA ARG A 187 -14.40 0.80 12.28
C ARG A 187 -15.90 0.64 12.50
N HIS A 188 -16.73 1.16 11.61
CA HIS A 188 -18.20 1.07 11.71
C HIS A 188 -18.77 -0.11 10.92
N GLU A 189 -17.90 -1.00 10.42
CA GLU A 189 -18.34 -2.21 9.74
C GLU A 189 -18.95 -3.20 10.73
N ALA A 190 -19.76 -4.12 10.22
CA ALA A 190 -20.25 -5.24 11.01
C ALA A 190 -19.08 -5.96 11.70
N ALA A 191 -19.23 -6.29 12.99
CA ALA A 191 -18.15 -6.82 13.83
C ALA A 191 -17.35 -7.96 13.15
N LYS A 192 -18.04 -8.89 12.46
CA LYS A 192 -17.37 -9.98 11.72
C LYS A 192 -16.40 -9.48 10.64
N THR A 193 -16.81 -8.46 9.88
CA THR A 193 -15.98 -7.85 8.83
C THR A 193 -14.81 -7.10 9.45
N GLN A 194 -15.07 -6.33 10.51
CA GLN A 194 -14.05 -5.63 11.27
C GLN A 194 -12.98 -6.60 11.81
N HIS A 195 -13.38 -7.66 12.52
CA HIS A 195 -12.45 -8.66 13.05
C HIS A 195 -11.62 -9.33 11.96
N ARG A 196 -12.22 -9.66 10.81
CA ARG A 196 -11.51 -10.26 9.68
C ARG A 196 -10.47 -9.31 9.08
N ASN A 197 -10.86 -8.06 8.85
CA ASN A 197 -10.02 -7.07 8.19
C ASN A 197 -8.84 -6.66 9.08
N PHE A 198 -9.10 -6.27 10.32
CA PHE A 198 -8.04 -5.91 11.26
C PHE A 198 -7.19 -7.12 11.68
N GLY A 199 -7.74 -8.34 11.68
CA GLY A 199 -6.95 -9.56 11.82
C GLY A 199 -5.96 -9.77 10.67
N ALA A 200 -6.36 -9.47 9.43
CA ALA A 200 -5.45 -9.48 8.29
C ALA A 200 -4.37 -8.40 8.40
N VAL A 201 -4.68 -7.23 8.96
CA VAL A 201 -3.69 -6.17 9.26
C VAL A 201 -2.70 -6.64 10.32
N LEU A 202 -3.14 -7.23 11.43
CA LEU A 202 -2.25 -7.77 12.46
C LEU A 202 -1.30 -8.82 11.88
N HIS A 203 -1.82 -9.71 11.03
CA HIS A 203 -1.00 -10.66 10.30
C HIS A 203 -0.01 -9.98 9.35
N ALA A 204 -0.40 -8.90 8.68
CA ALA A 204 0.51 -8.11 7.85
C ALA A 204 1.65 -7.50 8.67
N VAL A 205 1.34 -6.85 9.81
CA VAL A 205 2.34 -6.32 10.75
C VAL A 205 3.32 -7.41 11.17
N ALA A 206 2.82 -8.57 11.62
CA ALA A 206 3.66 -9.70 12.04
C ALA A 206 4.57 -10.24 10.92
N ARG A 207 4.17 -10.09 9.66
CA ARG A 207 4.93 -10.57 8.50
C ARG A 207 5.92 -9.52 7.95
N THR A 208 5.70 -8.24 8.21
CA THR A 208 6.45 -7.15 7.56
C THR A 208 7.18 -6.28 8.58
N THR A 209 6.44 -5.46 9.33
CA THR A 209 7.00 -4.38 10.14
C THR A 209 7.38 -4.81 11.54
N LEU A 210 6.72 -5.82 12.12
CA LEU A 210 6.92 -6.22 13.53
C LEU A 210 6.75 -5.04 14.51
N SER A 211 5.95 -4.04 14.13
CA SER A 211 5.69 -2.86 14.95
C SER A 211 4.78 -3.21 16.12
N ILE A 212 5.35 -3.29 17.33
CA ILE A 212 4.61 -3.55 18.58
C ILE A 212 3.55 -2.47 18.79
N ARG A 213 3.91 -1.20 18.63
CA ARG A 213 3.00 -0.05 18.78
C ARG A 213 1.78 -0.18 17.87
N PHE A 214 2.00 -0.52 16.61
CA PHE A 214 0.91 -0.64 15.66
C PHE A 214 0.05 -1.88 15.95
N ALA A 215 0.67 -3.00 16.31
CA ALA A 215 -0.03 -4.21 16.72
C ALA A 215 -0.90 -3.98 17.97
N GLN A 216 -0.41 -3.25 18.98
CA GLN A 216 -1.18 -2.83 20.16
C GLN A 216 -2.43 -2.04 19.75
N LYS A 217 -2.28 -1.06 18.85
CA LYS A 217 -3.42 -0.27 18.34
C LYS A 217 -4.46 -1.14 17.63
N ILE A 218 -4.02 -2.12 16.83
CA ILE A 218 -4.91 -3.04 16.11
C ILE A 218 -5.64 -3.98 17.09
N LEU A 219 -4.95 -4.53 18.09
CA LEU A 219 -5.55 -5.37 19.13
C LEU A 219 -6.56 -4.58 19.98
N GLY A 220 -6.30 -3.28 20.20
CA GLY A 220 -7.25 -2.35 20.85
C GLY A 220 -8.58 -2.18 20.10
N TYR A 221 -8.69 -2.66 18.86
CA TYR A 221 -9.97 -2.76 18.15
C TYR A 221 -10.75 -4.06 18.44
N GLY A 222 -10.32 -4.84 19.43
CA GLY A 222 -10.98 -6.06 19.90
C GLY A 222 -10.67 -7.30 19.05
N VAL A 223 -9.65 -7.24 18.19
CA VAL A 223 -9.32 -8.37 17.32
C VAL A 223 -8.60 -9.47 18.10
N SER A 224 -8.98 -10.72 17.85
CA SER A 224 -8.28 -11.88 18.43
C SER A 224 -6.81 -11.90 17.98
N VAL A 225 -5.90 -12.04 18.93
CA VAL A 225 -4.46 -12.17 18.70
C VAL A 225 -4.10 -13.36 17.80
N ASP A 226 -4.91 -14.43 17.82
CA ASP A 226 -4.76 -15.62 16.99
C ASP A 226 -5.60 -15.58 15.71
N ASN A 227 -6.07 -14.39 15.29
CA ASN A 227 -6.91 -14.27 14.11
C ASN A 227 -6.22 -14.86 12.87
N ARG A 228 -6.93 -15.77 12.20
CA ARG A 228 -6.52 -16.39 10.95
C ARG A 228 -7.74 -16.85 10.17
N LYS A 229 -7.61 -16.94 8.84
CA LYS A 229 -8.70 -17.36 7.94
C LYS A 229 -9.15 -18.81 8.18
N SER A 230 -8.21 -19.69 8.48
CA SER A 230 -8.44 -21.08 8.88
C SER A 230 -7.16 -21.66 9.49
N SER A 231 -7.21 -22.88 10.02
CA SER A 231 -6.04 -23.59 10.57
C SER A 231 -4.91 -23.80 9.55
N ILE A 232 -5.20 -23.71 8.25
CA ILE A 232 -4.21 -23.82 7.18
C ILE A 232 -3.29 -22.59 7.11
N TYR A 233 -3.76 -21.44 7.58
CA TYR A 233 -3.01 -20.18 7.55
C TYR A 233 -2.31 -19.95 8.91
N PRO A 234 -1.07 -19.41 8.89
CA PRO A 234 -0.36 -19.10 10.13
C PRO A 234 -1.10 -18.02 10.93
N THR A 235 -0.99 -18.10 12.26
CA THR A 235 -1.36 -17.01 13.18
C THR A 235 -0.35 -15.85 13.05
N PRO A 236 -0.64 -14.65 13.59
CA PRO A 236 0.35 -13.59 13.73
C PRO A 236 1.61 -14.07 14.46
N LEU A 237 1.47 -14.83 15.54
CA LEU A 237 2.58 -15.42 16.29
C LEU A 237 3.45 -16.32 15.40
N GLN A 238 2.83 -17.24 14.66
CA GLN A 238 3.57 -18.12 13.76
C GLN A 238 4.24 -17.35 12.62
N SER A 239 3.59 -16.30 12.09
CA SER A 239 4.16 -15.47 11.03
C SER A 239 5.40 -14.69 11.49
N ALA A 240 5.40 -14.17 12.73
CA ALA A 240 6.59 -13.57 13.33
C ALA A 240 7.70 -14.61 13.53
N ALA A 241 7.36 -15.77 14.09
CA ALA A 241 8.30 -16.85 14.38
C ALA A 241 9.03 -17.44 13.15
N LYS A 242 8.60 -17.14 11.92
CA LYS A 242 9.32 -17.53 10.68
C LYS A 242 10.68 -16.86 10.51
N ARG A 243 11.00 -15.82 11.28
CA ARG A 243 12.26 -15.07 11.18
C ARG A 243 12.96 -15.09 12.53
N SER A 244 14.28 -15.31 12.50
CA SER A 244 15.16 -15.17 13.66
C SER A 244 15.82 -13.79 13.62
N SER A 245 15.32 -12.85 14.42
CA SER A 245 15.92 -11.53 14.65
C SER A 245 15.51 -10.99 16.02
N ALA A 246 16.24 -9.99 16.54
CA ALA A 246 15.91 -9.36 17.81
C ALA A 246 14.50 -8.73 17.82
N GLU A 247 14.10 -8.10 16.71
CA GLU A 247 12.79 -7.49 16.53
C GLU A 247 11.68 -8.55 16.50
N SER A 248 11.92 -9.64 15.78
CA SER A 248 10.99 -10.77 15.71
C SER A 248 10.80 -11.39 17.09
N ALA A 249 11.88 -11.60 17.84
CA ALA A 249 11.85 -12.15 19.19
C ALA A 249 11.05 -11.27 20.15
N LYS A 250 11.29 -9.95 20.15
CA LYS A 250 10.50 -8.99 20.94
C LYS A 250 9.03 -8.97 20.54
N PHE A 251 8.74 -9.06 19.25
CA PHE A 251 7.35 -9.10 18.77
C PHE A 251 6.65 -10.41 19.15
N ILE A 252 7.36 -11.54 19.18
CA ILE A 252 6.85 -12.83 19.67
C ILE A 252 6.53 -12.76 21.16
N GLU A 253 7.47 -12.27 21.99
CA GLU A 253 7.22 -12.05 23.43
C GLU A 253 5.99 -11.17 23.63
N PHE A 254 5.89 -10.06 22.90
CA PHE A 254 4.71 -9.20 22.91
C PHE A 254 3.42 -9.96 22.59
N LEU A 255 3.36 -10.72 21.48
CA LEU A 255 2.16 -11.46 21.11
C LEU A 255 1.77 -12.52 22.17
N LEU A 256 2.74 -13.18 22.78
CA LEU A 256 2.50 -14.11 23.88
C LEU A 256 1.88 -13.39 25.09
N HIS A 257 2.38 -12.20 25.46
CA HIS A 257 1.75 -11.38 26.51
C HIS A 257 0.31 -10.97 26.17
N GLN A 258 0.02 -10.75 24.88
CA GLN A 258 -1.34 -10.49 24.39
C GLN A 258 -2.22 -11.76 24.31
N GLY A 259 -1.69 -12.92 24.72
CA GLY A 259 -2.43 -14.16 24.83
C GLY A 259 -2.42 -15.04 23.59
N ALA A 260 -1.48 -14.84 22.66
CA ALA A 260 -1.32 -15.73 21.51
C ALA A 260 -1.05 -17.17 21.94
N ASN A 261 -1.68 -18.13 21.28
CA ASN A 261 -1.51 -19.54 21.59
C ASN A 261 -0.21 -20.10 20.96
N PRO A 262 0.80 -20.48 21.78
CA PRO A 262 2.09 -20.98 21.29
C PRO A 262 2.00 -22.37 20.64
N ASP A 263 0.95 -23.14 20.92
CA ASP A 263 0.77 -24.50 20.41
C ASP A 263 0.01 -24.53 19.08
N THR A 264 -0.24 -23.36 18.49
CA THR A 264 -0.90 -23.27 17.19
C THR A 264 -0.06 -23.97 16.11
N ARG A 265 -0.77 -24.73 15.27
CA ARG A 265 -0.21 -25.37 14.07
C ARG A 265 -0.88 -24.79 12.84
N SER A 266 -0.10 -24.63 11.77
CA SER A 266 -0.63 -24.33 10.44
C SER A 266 0.15 -25.04 9.34
N GLY A 267 -0.48 -25.19 8.18
CA GLY A 267 0.09 -26.00 7.12
C GLY A 267 -0.88 -26.32 5.99
N ARG A 268 -0.34 -26.82 4.89
CA ARG A 268 -1.09 -27.28 3.72
C ARG A 268 -0.73 -28.73 3.40
N TYR A 269 -1.65 -29.44 2.74
CA TYR A 269 -1.39 -30.78 2.22
C TYR A 269 -0.89 -31.76 3.30
N GLY A 270 -1.49 -31.72 4.49
CA GLY A 270 -1.15 -32.59 5.62
C GLY A 270 0.16 -32.25 6.35
N LYS A 271 0.94 -31.26 5.87
CA LYS A 271 2.20 -30.82 6.51
C LYS A 271 1.94 -29.65 7.46
N PHE A 272 1.62 -29.96 8.71
CA PHE A 272 1.37 -28.97 9.76
C PHE A 272 2.62 -28.69 10.59
N LYS A 273 3.05 -27.43 10.58
CA LYS A 273 4.15 -26.91 11.36
C LYS A 273 3.63 -26.10 12.56
N SER A 274 4.12 -26.41 13.75
CA SER A 274 3.87 -25.67 14.98
C SER A 274 4.72 -24.40 15.04
N VAL A 275 4.33 -23.45 15.91
CA VAL A 275 5.15 -22.25 16.17
C VAL A 275 6.55 -22.61 16.65
N ARG A 276 6.67 -23.59 17.54
CA ARG A 276 7.96 -24.05 18.11
C ARG A 276 8.95 -24.54 17.04
N GLU A 277 8.45 -25.10 15.94
CA GLU A 277 9.29 -25.56 14.83
C GLU A 277 9.74 -24.42 13.90
N GLU A 278 9.20 -23.21 14.06
CA GLU A 278 9.66 -22.05 13.30
C GLU A 278 11.01 -21.54 13.82
N ILE A 279 11.88 -21.09 12.91
CA ILE A 279 13.28 -20.79 13.24
C ILE A 279 13.44 -19.69 14.29
N GLY A 280 12.55 -18.70 14.31
CA GLY A 280 12.54 -17.64 15.32
C GLY A 280 12.18 -18.14 16.71
N ALA A 281 11.36 -19.19 16.83
CA ALA A 281 11.08 -19.83 18.11
C ALA A 281 12.25 -20.72 18.56
N GLN A 282 12.86 -21.47 17.63
CA GLN A 282 14.03 -22.31 17.91
C GLN A 282 15.25 -21.48 18.37
N GLU A 283 15.45 -20.31 17.76
CA GLU A 283 16.55 -19.41 18.07
C GLU A 283 16.16 -18.32 19.09
N ILE A 284 15.02 -18.42 19.77
CA ILE A 284 14.54 -17.35 20.68
C ILE A 284 15.55 -17.06 21.80
N ALA A 285 16.24 -18.09 22.29
CA ALA A 285 17.25 -17.98 23.34
C ALA A 285 18.44 -17.10 22.94
N LYS A 286 18.77 -17.06 21.65
CA LYS A 286 19.82 -16.18 21.11
C LYS A 286 19.48 -14.70 21.31
N TRP A 287 18.19 -14.34 21.30
CA TRP A 287 17.74 -12.95 21.28
C TRP A 287 17.19 -12.46 22.61
N LEU A 288 16.54 -13.33 23.38
CA LEU A 288 15.92 -12.97 24.67
C LEU A 288 16.62 -13.60 25.88
N ASN A 289 17.69 -14.39 25.67
CA ASN A 289 18.42 -15.08 26.74
C ASN A 289 17.53 -15.97 27.62
N VAL A 290 16.48 -16.54 27.03
CA VAL A 290 15.50 -17.43 27.67
C VAL A 290 15.05 -18.49 26.67
N SER A 291 14.84 -19.73 27.11
CA SER A 291 14.34 -20.79 26.22
C SER A 291 12.88 -20.52 25.82
N TRP A 292 12.40 -21.18 24.76
CA TRP A 292 11.00 -21.07 24.33
C TRP A 292 10.01 -21.49 25.43
N ASP A 293 10.31 -22.58 26.14
CA ASP A 293 9.49 -23.09 27.23
C ASP A 293 9.48 -22.12 28.43
N ASP A 294 10.66 -21.63 28.81
CA ASP A 294 10.78 -20.67 29.91
C ASP A 294 10.07 -19.35 29.58
N LEU A 295 10.11 -18.91 28.32
CA LEU A 295 9.39 -17.72 27.86
C LEU A 295 7.88 -17.91 27.99
N ILE A 296 7.34 -19.03 27.53
CA ILE A 296 5.90 -19.33 27.66
C ILE A 296 5.50 -19.37 29.14
N GLN A 297 6.28 -20.04 29.98
CA GLN A 297 5.99 -20.14 31.40
C GLN A 297 6.05 -18.79 32.10
N LYS A 298 7.08 -17.97 31.79
CA LYS A 298 7.22 -16.59 32.28
C LYS A 298 5.98 -15.76 31.93
N VAL A 299 5.62 -15.72 30.65
CA VAL A 299 4.46 -14.95 30.15
C VAL A 299 3.16 -15.41 30.80
N LYS A 300 2.96 -16.73 30.93
CA LYS A 300 1.77 -17.30 31.59
C LYS A 300 1.67 -16.84 33.04
N ASN A 301 2.75 -16.95 33.80
CA ASN A 301 2.80 -16.52 35.20
C ASN A 301 2.52 -15.01 35.35
N GLU A 302 3.05 -14.18 34.45
CA GLU A 302 2.84 -12.73 34.47
C GLU A 302 1.40 -12.33 34.16
N ARG A 303 0.73 -13.05 33.24
CA ARG A 303 -0.69 -12.84 32.93
C ARG A 303 -1.59 -13.22 34.11
N GLU A 304 -1.34 -14.37 34.73
CA GLU A 304 -2.09 -14.81 35.92
C GLU A 304 -1.95 -13.82 37.10
N LYS A 305 -0.76 -13.21 37.25
CA LYS A 305 -0.54 -12.13 38.22
C LYS A 305 -1.31 -10.85 37.86
N ALA A 306 -1.33 -10.43 36.61
CA ALA A 306 -2.07 -9.24 36.19
C ALA A 306 -3.59 -9.41 36.41
N ASP A 307 -4.12 -10.59 36.08
CA ASP A 307 -5.54 -10.90 36.26
C ASP A 307 -5.94 -10.92 37.75
N SER A 308 -5.06 -11.37 38.65
CA SER A 308 -5.31 -11.38 40.10
C SER A 308 -5.21 -10.02 40.80
N HIS A 309 -4.62 -8.99 40.17
CA HIS A 309 -4.56 -7.62 40.70
C HIS A 309 -5.68 -6.71 40.16
N THR A 310 -6.52 -7.22 39.26
CA THR A 310 -7.63 -6.47 38.63
C THR A 310 -9.01 -6.88 39.20
N VAL A 311 -9.01 -7.73 40.24
CA VAL A 311 -10.21 -8.20 40.97
C VAL A 311 -10.36 -7.45 42.29
#